data_AF-A0A3M1D667-F1
#
_entry.id   AF-A0A3M1D667-F1
#
_cell.length_a   1.000
_cell.length_b   1.000
_cell.length_c   1.000
_cell.angle_alpha   90.00
_cell.angle_beta   90.00
_cell.angle_gamma   90.00
#
_symmetry.space_group_name_H-M   'P 1'
#
loop_
_entity.id
_entity.type
_entity.pdbx_description
1 polymer ?
#
loop_
_entity_poly.entity_id
_entity_poly.type
_entity_poly.pdbx_seq_one_letter_code
_entity_poly.pdbx_strand_id
1 'polypeptide(L)'
;MRPTTLGGAVLGGAIGALPGALLIYRVTRDNPWFADEPLSLFLVAILAPALVGALVGALRGARNRAPDPQRLLKIGLPAAALPLVLAAMGFTVPRPGPVDARLVVVGVDGATFHLIDRLDLPHMRQVEQNGVRAELTSREPMFSPLLWTTMATGMTPEVHGIQGFRVQSDQARAARFWEIAHDQGLRVGMYKWLVTWPPTPMEQSAEQVAIMAEGRADADDYRAAWDAGHRGFIVPAWLAPGPETWPAELSFIKEIELSRRLKRKKYAGARPGWKLAIDGAHHGLRWSTLRQAAAWTLRERFTRPRPEERAWRLQLLRAAMDRDVFIAALHQHRPDLASLTLYATDALGHTHWGFMEDCATGRGPCDDLADALPAAYRQADAILGEILDSVGPHTRVLVVSDHGFRAMGPEDAGRFFAPKTERLKARLEAEVGRVDVSKGGHKITVALLEEDVEAEKARLIAFLDGLIQESTGQPFYRYEDIPDAPSAVGLTMADERVDEERLRTDRVGGEPLSDYARLTEEYSGEHDAAGIFLATGPGLPRGERLDPIPLLDLAPTMLALLDLPAAEDMPGRSVFGERHPRVATWSTVSPAAHGGHRATGDAEVNTEALKALGYIDE
;
A
#
# COMPACT_ATOMS: atom_id res chain seq x y z
N MET A 1 23.89 -58.46 -20.80
CA MET A 1 23.01 -57.34 -20.35
C MET A 1 23.89 -56.13 -20.07
N ARG A 2 23.67 -54.99 -20.73
CA ARG A 2 24.56 -53.80 -20.62
C ARG A 2 24.21 -52.95 -19.38
N PRO A 3 25.20 -52.43 -18.61
CA PRO A 3 25.01 -51.68 -17.35
C PRO A 3 24.57 -50.21 -17.52
N THR A 4 23.80 -49.88 -18.57
CA THR A 4 23.65 -48.49 -19.05
C THR A 4 22.52 -47.67 -18.41
N THR A 5 21.69 -48.24 -17.54
CA THR A 5 20.51 -47.54 -17.00
C THR A 5 20.75 -46.77 -15.71
N LEU A 6 21.66 -47.22 -14.83
CA LEU A 6 21.94 -46.54 -13.56
C LEU A 6 22.78 -45.28 -13.77
N GLY A 7 23.81 -45.36 -14.63
CA GLY A 7 24.67 -44.21 -14.96
C GLY A 7 23.90 -43.09 -15.68
N GLY A 8 22.93 -43.42 -16.52
CA GLY A 8 22.09 -42.42 -17.21
C GLY A 8 21.12 -41.69 -16.29
N ALA A 9 20.57 -42.37 -15.27
CA ALA A 9 19.70 -41.76 -14.28
C ALA A 9 20.47 -40.87 -13.29
N VAL A 10 21.65 -41.32 -12.86
CA VAL A 10 22.55 -40.52 -11.99
C VAL A 10 23.07 -39.29 -12.74
N LEU A 11 23.51 -39.45 -13.99
CA LEU A 11 23.97 -38.34 -14.82
C LEU A 11 22.82 -37.38 -15.17
N GLY A 12 21.61 -37.89 -15.44
CA GLY A 12 20.41 -37.09 -15.65
C GLY A 12 19.98 -36.31 -14.41
N GLY A 13 20.07 -36.92 -13.22
CA GLY A 13 19.82 -36.25 -11.94
C GLY A 13 20.86 -35.16 -11.64
N ALA A 14 22.14 -35.44 -11.89
CA ALA A 14 23.22 -34.46 -11.71
C ALA A 14 23.11 -33.26 -12.69
N ILE A 15 22.76 -33.52 -13.95
CA ILE A 15 22.55 -32.47 -14.97
C ILE A 15 21.28 -31.65 -14.67
N GLY A 16 20.22 -32.25 -14.13
CA GLY A 16 19.02 -31.52 -13.70
C GLY A 16 19.20 -30.75 -12.39
N ALA A 17 20.12 -31.19 -11.52
CA ALA A 17 20.41 -30.58 -10.24
C ALA A 17 21.23 -29.29 -10.35
N LEU A 18 22.19 -29.24 -11.28
CA LEU A 18 23.09 -28.10 -11.42
C LEU A 18 22.34 -26.77 -11.71
N PRO A 19 21.39 -26.71 -12.67
CA PRO A 19 20.64 -25.50 -12.95
C PRO A 19 19.75 -25.07 -11.77
N GLY A 20 19.15 -26.02 -11.05
CA GLY A 20 18.34 -25.74 -9.87
C GLY A 20 19.19 -25.19 -8.71
N ALA A 21 20.34 -25.79 -8.45
CA ALA A 21 21.29 -25.31 -7.45
C ALA A 21 21.86 -23.93 -7.80
N LEU A 22 22.18 -23.69 -9.09
CA LEU A 22 22.65 -22.39 -9.57
C LEU A 22 21.57 -21.31 -9.47
N LEU A 23 20.32 -21.66 -9.78
CA LEU A 23 19.18 -20.76 -9.62
C LEU A 23 18.95 -20.42 -8.15
N ILE A 24 18.92 -21.42 -7.26
CA ILE A 24 18.82 -21.20 -5.81
C ILE A 24 19.96 -20.30 -5.36
N TYR A 25 21.21 -20.66 -5.67
CA TYR A 25 22.39 -19.87 -5.28
C TYR A 25 22.27 -18.41 -5.74
N ARG A 26 21.86 -18.18 -7.00
CA ARG A 26 21.71 -16.83 -7.54
C ARG A 26 20.58 -16.07 -6.84
N VAL A 27 19.41 -16.70 -6.68
CA VAL A 27 18.26 -16.08 -6.01
C VAL A 27 18.55 -15.79 -4.55
N THR A 28 19.17 -16.72 -3.81
CA THR A 28 19.49 -16.52 -2.39
C THR A 28 20.61 -15.51 -2.18
N ARG A 29 21.54 -15.39 -3.14
CA ARG A 29 22.55 -14.34 -3.12
C ARG A 29 21.95 -12.96 -3.36
N ASP A 30 21.03 -12.85 -4.33
CA ASP A 30 20.41 -11.58 -4.68
C ASP A 30 19.28 -11.18 -3.68
N ASN A 31 18.64 -12.19 -3.07
CA ASN A 31 17.57 -12.07 -2.06
C ASN A 31 17.84 -13.05 -0.88
N PRO A 32 18.59 -12.62 0.15
CA PRO A 32 18.90 -13.43 1.33
C PRO A 32 17.66 -14.00 2.04
N TRP A 33 16.56 -13.23 2.10
CA TRP A 33 15.32 -13.64 2.75
C TRP A 33 14.54 -14.72 1.98
N PHE A 34 14.94 -15.04 0.74
CA PHE A 34 14.27 -16.08 -0.05
C PHE A 34 14.36 -17.47 0.59
N ALA A 35 15.45 -17.75 1.31
CA ALA A 35 15.77 -19.06 1.88
C ALA A 35 15.75 -19.11 3.42
N ASP A 36 15.32 -18.05 4.09
CA ASP A 36 15.21 -17.95 5.55
C ASP A 36 14.22 -18.94 6.20
N GLU A 37 13.56 -19.79 5.40
CA GLU A 37 12.68 -20.83 5.89
C GLU A 37 13.26 -22.25 5.68
N PRO A 38 13.46 -23.05 6.74
CA PRO A 38 14.22 -24.31 6.68
C PRO A 38 13.64 -25.38 5.74
N LEU A 39 12.38 -25.23 5.29
CA LEU A 39 11.72 -26.13 4.33
C LEU A 39 11.94 -25.74 2.85
N SER A 40 12.33 -24.49 2.53
CA SER A 40 12.43 -24.01 1.14
C SER A 40 13.65 -24.55 0.39
N LEU A 41 14.81 -24.66 1.05
CA LEU A 41 16.02 -25.25 0.45
C LEU A 41 15.79 -26.73 0.12
N PHE A 42 15.05 -27.45 0.97
CA PHE A 42 14.72 -28.86 0.77
C PHE A 42 13.82 -29.09 -0.45
N LEU A 43 12.78 -28.27 -0.64
CA LEU A 43 11.82 -28.45 -1.72
C LEU A 43 12.39 -28.04 -3.10
N VAL A 44 13.07 -26.90 -3.22
CA VAL A 44 13.60 -26.44 -4.51
C VAL A 44 14.80 -27.29 -4.97
N ALA A 45 15.67 -27.71 -4.04
CA ALA A 45 16.83 -28.55 -4.36
C ALA A 45 16.46 -30.01 -4.71
N ILE A 46 15.28 -30.50 -4.30
CA ILE A 46 14.86 -31.89 -4.55
C ILE A 46 13.79 -31.98 -5.65
N LEU A 47 12.75 -31.12 -5.64
CA LEU A 47 11.64 -31.23 -6.59
C LEU A 47 12.01 -30.80 -8.01
N ALA A 48 12.75 -29.70 -8.18
CA ALA A 48 13.10 -29.22 -9.52
C ALA A 48 14.00 -30.22 -10.27
N PRO A 49 15.05 -30.80 -9.66
CA PRO A 49 15.88 -31.83 -10.30
C PRO A 49 15.13 -33.15 -10.50
N ALA A 50 14.22 -33.53 -9.59
CA ALA A 50 13.40 -34.72 -9.73
C ALA A 50 12.37 -34.60 -10.86
N LEU A 51 11.72 -33.43 -11.03
CA LEU A 51 10.79 -33.15 -12.12
C LEU A 51 11.50 -33.08 -13.48
N VAL A 52 12.66 -32.40 -13.56
CA VAL A 52 13.48 -32.35 -14.78
C VAL A 52 14.03 -33.73 -15.11
N GLY A 53 14.51 -34.48 -14.11
CA GLY A 53 14.98 -35.86 -14.26
C GLY A 53 13.86 -36.80 -14.75
N ALA A 54 12.64 -36.66 -14.22
CA ALA A 54 11.47 -37.41 -14.67
C ALA A 54 11.06 -37.04 -16.11
N LEU A 55 11.08 -35.75 -16.46
CA LEU A 55 10.77 -35.26 -17.81
C LEU A 55 11.81 -35.72 -18.85
N VAL A 56 13.10 -35.58 -18.54
CA VAL A 56 14.21 -36.05 -19.40
C VAL A 56 14.21 -37.58 -19.50
N GLY A 57 13.88 -38.27 -18.41
CA GLY A 57 13.68 -39.73 -18.38
C GLY A 57 12.53 -40.18 -19.27
N ALA A 58 11.38 -39.49 -19.24
CA ALA A 58 10.25 -39.75 -20.12
C ALA A 58 10.57 -39.49 -21.60
N LEU A 59 11.26 -38.38 -21.89
CA LEU A 59 11.67 -38.01 -23.26
C LEU A 59 12.73 -38.95 -23.84
N ARG A 60 13.68 -39.45 -23.02
CA ARG A 60 14.70 -40.44 -23.45
C ARG A 60 14.17 -41.88 -23.44
N GLY A 61 13.21 -42.19 -22.56
CA GLY A 61 12.56 -43.49 -22.44
C GLY A 61 11.64 -43.85 -23.62
N ALA A 62 11.25 -42.85 -24.43
CA ALA A 62 10.49 -43.07 -25.66
C ALA A 62 11.24 -43.88 -26.75
N ARG A 63 12.52 -44.24 -26.54
CA ARG A 63 13.32 -45.02 -27.51
C ARG A 63 13.91 -46.33 -27.02
N ASN A 64 13.76 -46.74 -25.75
CA ASN A 64 14.25 -48.05 -25.28
C ASN A 64 13.42 -48.61 -24.11
N ARG A 65 13.26 -49.95 -24.08
CA ARG A 65 12.44 -50.72 -23.12
C ARG A 65 12.51 -50.19 -21.68
N ALA A 66 11.33 -50.02 -21.08
CA ALA A 66 11.11 -49.39 -19.78
C ALA A 66 11.90 -50.07 -18.64
N PRO A 67 12.68 -49.33 -17.85
CA PRO A 67 13.27 -49.83 -16.62
C PRO A 67 12.22 -49.96 -15.50
N ASP A 68 12.45 -50.86 -14.54
CA ASP A 68 11.61 -51.11 -13.37
C ASP A 68 11.42 -49.83 -12.52
N PRO A 69 10.19 -49.28 -12.43
CA PRO A 69 9.88 -48.04 -11.72
C PRO A 69 10.28 -48.07 -10.24
N GLN A 70 10.23 -49.25 -9.60
CA GLN A 70 10.49 -49.37 -8.16
C GLN A 70 11.97 -49.23 -7.81
N ARG A 71 12.89 -49.61 -8.72
CA ARG A 71 14.34 -49.50 -8.50
C ARG A 71 14.87 -48.08 -8.70
N LEU A 72 14.29 -47.33 -9.66
CA LEU A 72 14.60 -45.92 -9.88
C LEU A 72 14.20 -45.06 -8.67
N LEU A 73 13.03 -45.32 -8.07
CA LEU A 73 12.55 -44.61 -6.89
C LEU A 73 13.36 -44.93 -5.62
N LYS A 74 13.79 -46.19 -5.44
CA LYS A 74 14.44 -46.66 -4.20
C LYS A 74 15.93 -46.34 -4.09
N ILE A 75 16.65 -46.17 -5.20
CA ILE A 75 18.13 -46.06 -5.19
C ILE A 75 18.63 -44.76 -5.81
N GLY A 76 17.97 -44.23 -6.85
CA GLY A 76 18.42 -43.03 -7.55
C GLY A 76 18.12 -41.71 -6.84
N LEU A 77 16.95 -41.63 -6.18
CA LEU A 77 16.50 -40.42 -5.48
C LEU A 77 17.35 -40.10 -4.22
N PRO A 78 17.67 -41.08 -3.34
CA PRO A 78 18.44 -40.80 -2.12
C PRO A 78 19.91 -40.45 -2.40
N ALA A 79 20.53 -41.11 -3.40
CA ALA A 79 21.95 -40.93 -3.72
C ALA A 79 22.26 -39.59 -4.40
N ALA A 80 21.31 -39.00 -5.14
CA ALA A 80 21.44 -37.67 -5.73
C ALA A 80 21.01 -36.55 -4.77
N ALA A 81 20.05 -36.81 -3.86
CA ALA A 81 19.54 -35.81 -2.93
C ALA A 81 20.53 -35.50 -1.78
N LEU A 82 21.28 -36.48 -1.29
CA LEU A 82 22.14 -36.31 -0.11
C LEU A 82 23.29 -35.29 -0.29
N PRO A 83 24.06 -35.28 -1.40
CA PRO A 83 25.06 -34.23 -1.63
C PRO A 83 24.46 -32.84 -1.85
N LEU A 84 23.27 -32.75 -2.47
CA LEU A 84 22.53 -31.49 -2.66
C LEU A 84 22.00 -30.93 -1.34
N VAL A 85 21.50 -31.80 -0.46
CA VAL A 85 21.07 -31.45 0.90
C VAL A 85 22.27 -30.99 1.72
N LEU A 86 23.41 -31.69 1.67
CA LEU A 86 24.62 -31.28 2.37
C LEU A 86 25.22 -29.97 1.83
N ALA A 87 25.18 -29.74 0.52
CA ALA A 87 25.58 -28.47 -0.09
C ALA A 87 24.63 -27.34 0.32
N ALA A 88 23.32 -27.55 0.23
CA ALA A 88 22.29 -26.58 0.63
C ALA A 88 22.32 -26.26 2.13
N MET A 89 22.62 -27.24 3.00
CA MET A 89 22.78 -27.07 4.45
C MET A 89 24.05 -26.30 4.83
N GLY A 90 25.05 -26.23 3.94
CA GLY A 90 26.28 -25.46 4.15
C GLY A 90 26.20 -23.99 3.70
N PHE A 91 25.15 -23.58 2.98
CA PHE A 91 24.95 -22.20 2.57
C PHE A 91 24.17 -21.44 3.64
N THR A 92 24.89 -20.80 4.56
CA THR A 92 24.35 -19.66 5.27
C THR A 92 24.57 -18.45 4.39
N VAL A 93 23.49 -17.86 3.85
CA VAL A 93 23.59 -16.52 3.26
C VAL A 93 23.62 -15.55 4.43
N PRO A 94 24.71 -14.80 4.66
CA PRO A 94 24.73 -13.80 5.71
C PRO A 94 23.59 -12.82 5.45
N ARG A 95 22.75 -12.57 6.46
CA ARG A 95 21.80 -11.46 6.38
C ARG A 95 22.60 -10.16 6.24
N PRO A 96 22.14 -9.21 5.41
CA PRO A 96 22.75 -7.89 5.40
C PRO A 96 22.68 -7.29 6.81
N GLY A 97 23.70 -6.52 7.18
CA GLY A 97 23.67 -5.79 8.45
C GLY A 97 22.50 -4.80 8.50
N PRO A 98 22.12 -4.31 9.70
CA PRO A 98 21.07 -3.31 9.83
C PRO A 98 21.33 -2.07 8.95
N VAL A 99 20.25 -1.46 8.47
CA VAL A 99 20.30 -0.22 7.68
C VAL A 99 20.35 0.98 8.62
N ASP A 100 21.34 1.86 8.45
CA ASP A 100 21.48 3.06 9.27
C ASP A 100 20.66 4.24 8.70
N ALA A 101 19.34 4.03 8.54
CA ALA A 101 18.44 5.07 8.08
C ALA A 101 18.28 6.16 9.16
N ARG A 102 18.05 7.41 8.75
CA ARG A 102 17.74 8.52 9.68
C ARG A 102 16.29 8.43 10.17
N LEU A 103 15.37 8.15 9.24
CA LEU A 103 13.93 8.05 9.50
C LEU A 103 13.30 6.94 8.66
N VAL A 104 12.48 6.12 9.31
CA VAL A 104 11.55 5.21 8.64
C VAL A 104 10.12 5.54 9.05
N VAL A 105 9.24 5.76 8.08
CA VAL A 105 7.83 6.06 8.29
C VAL A 105 6.97 4.85 7.88
N VAL A 106 6.18 4.33 8.82
CA VAL A 106 5.22 3.25 8.58
C VAL A 106 3.81 3.84 8.58
N GLY A 107 3.21 3.92 7.40
CA GLY A 107 1.82 4.31 7.26
C GLY A 107 0.89 3.12 7.45
N VAL A 108 -0.15 3.27 8.28
CA VAL A 108 -1.22 2.27 8.46
C VAL A 108 -2.55 2.96 8.22
N ASP A 109 -3.01 2.95 6.97
CA ASP A 109 -4.18 3.70 6.49
C ASP A 109 -5.45 3.34 7.28
N GLY A 110 -6.20 4.34 7.73
CA GLY A 110 -7.41 4.15 8.54
C GLY A 110 -7.20 3.46 9.91
N ALA A 111 -5.98 3.45 10.46
CA ALA A 111 -5.74 2.84 11.76
C ALA A 111 -6.31 3.67 12.93
N THR A 112 -6.81 2.99 13.96
CA THR A 112 -7.36 3.63 15.18
C THR A 112 -6.84 2.99 16.46
N PHE A 113 -6.63 3.81 17.49
CA PHE A 113 -6.32 3.32 18.83
C PHE A 113 -7.42 2.46 19.45
N HIS A 114 -8.66 2.61 18.99
CA HIS A 114 -9.77 1.77 19.42
C HIS A 114 -9.48 0.28 19.25
N LEU A 115 -8.81 -0.10 18.16
CA LEU A 115 -8.41 -1.48 17.89
C LEU A 115 -7.02 -1.79 18.44
N ILE A 116 -6.07 -0.86 18.35
CA ILE A 116 -4.70 -1.08 18.84
C ILE A 116 -4.69 -1.40 20.34
N ASP A 117 -5.52 -0.72 21.14
CA ASP A 117 -5.58 -0.94 22.59
C ASP A 117 -6.26 -2.25 23.00
N ARG A 118 -6.98 -2.91 22.08
CA ARG A 118 -7.75 -4.14 22.35
C ARG A 118 -7.08 -5.39 21.80
N LEU A 119 -6.21 -5.24 20.80
CA LEU A 119 -5.53 -6.33 20.12
C LEU A 119 -4.15 -6.59 20.73
N ASP A 120 -3.68 -7.84 20.62
CA ASP A 120 -2.32 -8.18 21.02
C ASP A 120 -1.32 -7.78 19.94
N LEU A 121 -0.83 -6.54 20.02
CA LEU A 121 0.10 -5.92 19.06
C LEU A 121 1.44 -5.60 19.77
N PRO A 122 2.35 -6.59 19.93
CA PRO A 122 3.57 -6.43 20.72
C PRO A 122 4.53 -5.35 20.20
N HIS A 123 4.66 -5.16 18.89
CA HIS A 123 5.62 -4.20 18.32
C HIS A 123 5.11 -2.77 18.41
N MET A 124 3.81 -2.53 18.17
CA MET A 124 3.19 -1.23 18.42
C MET A 124 3.28 -0.84 19.90
N ARG A 125 3.03 -1.78 20.82
CA ARG A 125 3.25 -1.55 22.26
C ARG A 125 4.71 -1.27 22.59
N GLN A 126 5.66 -1.95 21.93
CA GLN A 126 7.08 -1.67 22.08
C GLN A 126 7.43 -0.24 21.63
N VAL A 127 6.88 0.23 20.50
CA VAL A 127 7.08 1.60 20.03
C VAL A 127 6.50 2.61 21.03
N GLU A 128 5.28 2.39 21.54
CA GLU A 128 4.65 3.24 22.55
C GLU A 128 5.49 3.30 23.85
N GLN A 129 5.92 2.15 24.38
CA GLN A 129 6.68 2.07 25.62
C GLN A 129 8.07 2.72 25.51
N ASN A 130 8.71 2.60 24.35
CA ASN A 130 10.05 3.13 24.09
C ASN A 130 10.04 4.48 23.36
N GLY A 131 8.88 5.12 23.29
CA GLY A 131 8.66 6.26 22.42
C GLY A 131 7.53 7.14 22.90
N VAL A 132 6.82 7.75 21.96
CA VAL A 132 5.67 8.60 22.21
C VAL A 132 4.44 8.08 21.51
N ARG A 133 3.28 8.44 22.06
CA ARG A 133 1.97 8.19 21.49
C ARG A 133 1.14 9.46 21.48
N ALA A 134 0.45 9.72 20.38
CA ALA A 134 -0.52 10.80 20.27
C ALA A 134 -1.64 10.40 19.31
N GLU A 135 -2.82 10.98 19.49
CA GLU A 135 -3.85 10.95 18.45
C GLU A 135 -3.42 11.87 17.30
N LEU A 136 -3.59 11.40 16.07
CA LEU A 136 -3.42 12.26 14.90
C LEU A 136 -4.79 12.76 14.45
N THR A 137 -5.01 14.07 14.53
CA THR A 137 -6.29 14.69 14.21
C THR A 137 -6.37 14.96 12.71
N SER A 138 -7.19 14.17 12.03
CA SER A 138 -7.52 14.29 10.63
C SER A 138 -8.48 15.46 10.35
N ARG A 139 -8.81 15.65 9.08
CA ARG A 139 -9.67 16.74 8.59
C ARG A 139 -10.62 16.22 7.53
N GLU A 140 -11.78 16.85 7.47
CA GLU A 140 -12.71 16.60 6.37
C GLU A 140 -12.28 17.40 5.13
N PRO A 141 -12.50 16.89 3.90
CA PRO A 141 -12.96 15.53 3.62
C PRO A 141 -11.84 14.51 3.88
N MET A 142 -12.17 13.38 4.52
CA MET A 142 -11.19 12.32 4.82
C MET A 142 -10.82 11.47 3.60
N PHE A 143 -10.32 12.13 2.55
CA PHE A 143 -9.85 11.49 1.34
C PHE A 143 -8.37 11.19 1.46
N SER A 144 -7.99 9.92 1.47
CA SER A 144 -6.61 9.51 1.68
C SER A 144 -5.62 10.23 0.74
N PRO A 145 -5.86 10.40 -0.59
CA PRO A 145 -4.93 11.15 -1.44
C PRO A 145 -4.70 12.61 -1.00
N LEU A 146 -5.74 13.26 -0.49
CA LEU A 146 -5.69 14.61 0.07
C LEU A 146 -4.90 14.59 1.38
N LEU A 147 -5.32 13.77 2.36
CA LEU A 147 -4.75 13.75 3.70
C LEU A 147 -3.27 13.31 3.72
N TRP A 148 -2.92 12.26 2.96
CA TRP A 148 -1.53 11.83 2.81
C TRP A 148 -0.67 12.91 2.14
N THR A 149 -1.24 13.76 1.27
CA THR A 149 -0.51 14.91 0.69
C THR A 149 -0.39 16.06 1.69
N THR A 150 -1.43 16.33 2.48
CA THR A 150 -1.39 17.30 3.59
C THR A 150 -0.29 16.93 4.59
N MET A 151 -0.22 15.68 5.04
CA MET A 151 0.86 15.20 5.91
C MET A 151 2.23 15.31 5.25
N ALA A 152 2.32 15.03 3.94
CA ALA A 152 3.58 15.04 3.22
C ALA A 152 4.15 16.46 3.02
N THR A 153 3.28 17.45 2.88
CA THR A 153 3.65 18.84 2.56
C THR A 153 3.61 19.76 3.77
N GLY A 154 2.84 19.42 4.81
CA GLY A 154 2.52 20.32 5.91
C GLY A 154 1.62 21.49 5.50
N MET A 155 1.01 21.41 4.31
CA MET A 155 0.19 22.46 3.70
C MET A 155 -1.26 22.01 3.60
N THR A 156 -2.18 22.97 3.47
CA THR A 156 -3.61 22.67 3.24
C THR A 156 -3.88 22.30 1.77
N PRO A 157 -5.03 21.67 1.47
CA PRO A 157 -5.41 21.27 0.12
C PRO A 157 -5.44 22.39 -0.91
N GLU A 158 -5.75 23.62 -0.48
CA GLU A 158 -5.77 24.82 -1.33
C GLU A 158 -4.36 25.18 -1.80
N VAL A 159 -3.36 24.93 -0.94
CA VAL A 159 -1.96 25.24 -1.21
C VAL A 159 -1.31 24.12 -2.01
N HIS A 160 -1.43 22.86 -1.58
CA HIS A 160 -0.78 21.74 -2.29
C HIS A 160 -1.56 21.29 -3.55
N GLY A 161 -2.83 21.68 -3.69
CA GLY A 161 -3.63 21.49 -4.91
C GLY A 161 -4.15 20.06 -5.13
N ILE A 162 -4.10 19.19 -4.12
CA ILE A 162 -4.59 17.81 -4.20
C ILE A 162 -5.86 17.70 -3.36
N GLN A 163 -7.00 17.51 -4.02
CA GLN A 163 -8.32 17.65 -3.38
C GLN A 163 -9.22 16.42 -3.51
N GLY A 164 -8.78 15.40 -4.24
CA GLY A 164 -9.60 14.23 -4.57
C GLY A 164 -8.77 13.05 -5.07
N PHE A 165 -9.44 12.05 -5.64
CA PHE A 165 -8.82 10.79 -6.03
C PHE A 165 -8.29 10.80 -7.46
N ARG A 166 -8.74 11.70 -8.33
CA ARG A 166 -8.32 11.74 -9.74
C ARG A 166 -7.12 12.68 -9.93
N VAL A 167 -6.03 12.32 -9.27
CA VAL A 167 -4.80 13.11 -9.15
C VAL A 167 -3.53 12.32 -9.41
N GLN A 168 -2.46 13.02 -9.79
CA GLN A 168 -1.12 12.49 -10.06
C GLN A 168 -0.05 13.28 -9.29
N SER A 169 1.11 12.67 -9.14
CA SER A 169 2.27 13.14 -8.36
C SER A 169 2.79 14.49 -8.84
N ASP A 170 2.83 14.69 -10.16
CA ASP A 170 3.26 15.92 -10.80
C ASP A 170 2.27 17.07 -10.64
N GLN A 171 1.08 16.81 -10.09
CA GLN A 171 0.06 17.83 -9.83
C GLN A 171 0.16 18.48 -8.45
N ALA A 172 1.05 17.99 -7.57
CA ALA A 172 1.29 18.59 -6.27
C ALA A 172 2.04 19.93 -6.42
N ARG A 173 1.46 20.99 -5.84
CA ARG A 173 1.98 22.37 -5.92
C ARG A 173 2.94 22.73 -4.80
N ALA A 174 2.92 21.98 -3.71
CA ALA A 174 3.83 22.13 -2.58
C ALA A 174 4.86 20.99 -2.56
N ALA A 175 6.07 21.28 -2.07
CA ALA A 175 7.11 20.27 -1.92
C ALA A 175 6.76 19.32 -0.77
N ARG A 176 6.98 18.03 -0.99
CA ARG A 176 6.76 16.97 0.00
C ARG A 176 8.07 16.69 0.73
N PHE A 177 7.99 16.21 1.98
CA PHE A 177 9.17 16.05 2.83
C PHE A 177 10.27 15.19 2.20
N TRP A 178 9.90 14.21 1.35
CA TRP A 178 10.88 13.38 0.64
C TRP A 178 11.54 14.08 -0.55
N GLU A 179 10.87 15.00 -1.23
CA GLU A 179 11.50 15.83 -2.25
C GLU A 179 12.49 16.80 -1.62
N ILE A 180 12.11 17.41 -0.50
CA ILE A 180 13.00 18.27 0.29
C ILE A 180 14.20 17.44 0.77
N ALA A 181 13.98 16.26 1.34
CA ALA A 181 15.05 15.36 1.75
C ALA A 181 16.00 15.02 0.60
N HIS A 182 15.44 14.71 -0.58
CA HIS A 182 16.22 14.36 -1.75
C HIS A 182 17.06 15.53 -2.28
N ASP A 183 16.46 16.73 -2.36
CA ASP A 183 17.15 17.97 -2.74
C ASP A 183 18.33 18.29 -1.81
N GLN A 184 18.17 17.98 -0.51
CA GLN A 184 19.22 18.10 0.51
C GLN A 184 20.25 16.94 0.47
N GLY A 185 20.21 16.11 -0.57
CA GLY A 185 21.18 15.06 -0.83
C GLY A 185 20.93 13.74 -0.10
N LEU A 186 19.80 13.57 0.59
CA LEU A 186 19.43 12.31 1.23
C LEU A 186 18.97 11.27 0.18
N ARG A 187 19.28 10.00 0.46
CA ARG A 187 18.78 8.87 -0.31
C ARG A 187 17.37 8.51 0.14
N VAL A 188 16.43 8.47 -0.80
CA VAL A 188 15.00 8.35 -0.50
C VAL A 188 14.42 7.03 -1.02
N GLY A 189 13.61 6.37 -0.19
CA GLY A 189 12.86 5.17 -0.51
C GLY A 189 11.38 5.29 -0.15
N MET A 190 10.51 5.59 -1.12
CA MET A 190 9.06 5.71 -0.89
C MET A 190 8.32 4.46 -1.36
N TYR A 191 7.70 3.72 -0.44
CA TYR A 191 6.92 2.53 -0.77
C TYR A 191 5.44 2.75 -0.49
N LYS A 192 4.66 2.80 -1.57
CA LYS A 192 3.19 2.92 -1.57
C LYS A 192 2.68 4.16 -0.85
N TRP A 193 3.43 5.23 -0.71
CA TRP A 193 2.84 6.53 -0.32
C TRP A 193 1.88 7.02 -1.42
N LEU A 194 0.71 7.55 -1.06
CA LEU A 194 -0.29 7.99 -2.06
C LEU A 194 0.20 9.16 -2.91
N VAL A 195 -0.32 9.28 -4.13
CA VAL A 195 0.01 10.38 -5.07
C VAL A 195 1.50 10.43 -5.43
N THR A 196 2.16 9.28 -5.60
CA THR A 196 3.57 9.15 -6.03
C THR A 196 3.74 8.66 -7.47
N TRP A 197 2.64 8.52 -8.23
CA TRP A 197 2.68 8.20 -9.66
C TRP A 197 2.41 9.45 -10.51
N PRO A 198 3.16 9.70 -11.60
CA PRO A 198 4.31 8.92 -12.05
C PRO A 198 5.49 9.06 -11.06
N PRO A 199 6.30 8.00 -10.89
CA PRO A 199 7.44 8.05 -9.99
C PRO A 199 8.53 8.98 -10.55
N THR A 200 9.08 9.83 -9.71
CA THR A 200 10.24 10.67 -10.05
C THR A 200 11.54 9.92 -9.77
N PRO A 201 12.58 10.07 -10.61
CA PRO A 201 13.91 9.59 -10.28
C PRO A 201 14.43 10.22 -8.99
N MET A 202 15.01 9.40 -8.12
CA MET A 202 15.66 9.81 -6.87
C MET A 202 17.14 9.45 -6.98
N GLU A 203 17.98 10.35 -7.53
CA GLU A 203 19.40 10.09 -7.79
C GLU A 203 20.33 11.00 -6.98
N GLN A 204 21.34 10.41 -6.35
CA GLN A 204 22.40 11.17 -5.67
C GLN A 204 23.65 11.27 -6.55
N SER A 205 24.30 12.43 -6.50
CA SER A 205 25.66 12.63 -7.02
C SER A 205 26.70 11.87 -6.16
N ALA A 206 27.87 11.60 -6.73
CA ALA A 206 28.97 10.95 -5.98
C ALA A 206 29.40 11.78 -4.75
N GLU A 207 29.34 13.12 -4.86
CA GLU A 207 29.64 14.05 -3.77
C GLU A 207 28.60 13.94 -2.64
N GLN A 208 27.31 13.92 -2.97
CA GLN A 208 26.25 13.73 -1.99
C GLN A 208 26.40 12.39 -1.26
N VAL A 209 26.77 11.32 -1.97
CA VAL A 209 27.03 10.01 -1.34
C VAL A 209 28.24 10.05 -0.42
N ALA A 210 29.33 10.70 -0.83
CA ALA A 210 30.51 10.83 0.01
C ALA A 210 30.18 11.54 1.32
N ILE A 211 29.46 12.68 1.23
CA ILE A 211 29.01 13.45 2.40
C ILE A 211 28.06 12.63 3.27
N MET A 212 27.04 11.99 2.68
CA MET A 212 26.04 11.25 3.46
C MET A 212 26.60 9.95 4.06
N ALA A 213 27.65 9.37 3.50
CA ALA A 213 28.32 8.21 4.06
C ALA A 213 29.12 8.55 5.33
N GLU A 214 29.48 9.81 5.56
CA GLU A 214 30.23 10.20 6.75
C GLU A 214 29.41 9.98 8.03
N GLY A 215 30.01 9.30 9.00
CA GLY A 215 29.39 9.04 10.30
C GLY A 215 28.32 7.94 10.32
N ARG A 216 27.94 7.36 9.17
CA ARG A 216 27.03 6.22 9.11
C ARG A 216 27.70 4.95 9.64
N ALA A 217 26.99 4.19 10.46
CA ALA A 217 27.42 2.87 10.92
C ALA A 217 27.54 1.86 9.76
N ASP A 218 26.75 2.06 8.69
CA ASP A 218 26.74 1.22 7.49
C ASP A 218 27.42 1.90 6.27
N ALA A 219 28.36 2.82 6.47
CA ALA A 219 28.94 3.64 5.41
C ALA A 219 29.52 2.85 4.22
N ASP A 220 30.18 1.72 4.49
CA ASP A 220 30.76 0.86 3.44
C ASP A 220 29.67 0.20 2.60
N ASP A 221 28.63 -0.33 3.24
CA ASP A 221 27.46 -0.91 2.56
C ASP A 221 26.68 0.16 1.78
N TYR A 222 26.55 1.36 2.35
CA TYR A 222 25.85 2.49 1.73
C TYR A 222 26.55 2.97 0.43
N ARG A 223 27.90 3.01 0.45
CA ARG A 223 28.73 3.29 -0.74
C ARG A 223 28.68 2.14 -1.74
N ALA A 224 28.83 0.89 -1.29
CA ALA A 224 28.77 -0.28 -2.15
C ALA A 224 27.42 -0.42 -2.87
N ALA A 225 26.31 -0.11 -2.17
CA ALA A 225 24.98 -0.05 -2.76
C ALA A 225 24.92 0.99 -3.89
N TRP A 226 25.53 2.17 -3.69
CA TRP A 226 25.61 3.18 -4.73
C TRP A 226 26.51 2.74 -5.90
N ASP A 227 27.67 2.15 -5.64
CA ASP A 227 28.54 1.62 -6.71
C ASP A 227 27.84 0.54 -7.54
N ALA A 228 26.94 -0.23 -6.92
CA ALA A 228 26.10 -1.23 -7.56
C ALA A 228 24.87 -0.68 -8.32
N GLY A 229 24.67 0.64 -8.34
CA GLY A 229 23.56 1.29 -9.06
C GLY A 229 22.28 1.50 -8.23
N HIS A 230 22.28 1.17 -6.94
CA HIS A 230 21.12 1.45 -6.08
C HIS A 230 21.11 2.93 -5.66
N ARG A 231 20.04 3.65 -6.01
CA ARG A 231 19.96 5.13 -5.84
C ARG A 231 18.86 5.61 -4.89
N GLY A 232 18.08 4.68 -4.33
CA GLY A 232 16.76 4.96 -3.75
C GLY A 232 15.65 4.31 -4.57
N PHE A 233 14.39 4.48 -4.16
CA PHE A 233 13.24 3.86 -4.85
C PHE A 233 11.94 4.63 -4.62
N ILE A 234 11.01 4.51 -5.57
CA ILE A 234 9.60 4.89 -5.45
C ILE A 234 8.75 3.77 -6.06
N VAL A 235 7.92 3.14 -5.23
CA VAL A 235 6.90 2.18 -5.66
C VAL A 235 5.52 2.79 -5.43
N PRO A 236 4.81 3.25 -6.47
CA PRO A 236 3.56 3.97 -6.27
C PRO A 236 2.42 3.15 -5.65
N ALA A 237 1.56 3.83 -4.87
CA ALA A 237 0.39 3.27 -4.21
C ALA A 237 -0.66 2.70 -5.20
N TRP A 238 -1.73 2.11 -4.66
CA TRP A 238 -2.78 1.42 -5.41
C TRP A 238 -3.53 2.31 -6.43
N LEU A 239 -3.50 3.63 -6.24
CA LEU A 239 -4.13 4.62 -7.12
C LEU A 239 -3.41 4.75 -8.48
N ALA A 240 -2.15 4.33 -8.58
CA ALA A 240 -1.36 4.41 -9.80
C ALA A 240 -2.03 3.68 -10.98
N PRO A 241 -2.21 4.33 -12.15
CA PRO A 241 -2.87 3.74 -13.31
C PRO A 241 -2.02 2.70 -14.05
N GLY A 242 -0.69 2.78 -13.89
CA GLY A 242 0.30 1.98 -14.61
C GLY A 242 1.36 1.36 -13.69
N PRO A 243 2.22 0.49 -14.25
CA PRO A 243 3.19 -0.29 -13.48
C PRO A 243 4.50 0.44 -13.19
N GLU A 244 4.65 1.69 -13.60
CA GLU A 244 5.88 2.46 -13.51
C GLU A 244 6.35 2.59 -12.06
N THR A 245 7.63 2.33 -11.84
CA THR A 245 8.33 2.47 -10.55
C THR A 245 9.70 3.11 -10.79
N TRP A 246 10.30 3.63 -9.73
CA TRP A 246 11.72 3.93 -9.66
C TRP A 246 12.39 2.97 -8.67
N PRO A 247 13.45 2.26 -9.02
CA PRO A 247 13.87 1.98 -10.39
C PRO A 247 12.87 1.05 -11.11
N ALA A 248 13.04 0.86 -12.42
CA ALA A 248 12.06 0.16 -13.26
C ALA A 248 11.93 -1.34 -12.95
N GLU A 249 12.95 -1.97 -12.38
CA GLU A 249 12.93 -3.39 -12.01
C GLU A 249 11.86 -3.71 -10.97
N LEU A 250 11.48 -2.76 -10.09
CA LEU A 250 10.43 -2.96 -9.08
C LEU A 250 9.02 -2.99 -9.68
N SER A 251 8.84 -2.67 -10.97
CA SER A 251 7.54 -2.62 -11.64
C SER A 251 6.76 -3.93 -11.62
N PHE A 252 7.43 -5.08 -11.40
CA PHE A 252 6.79 -6.38 -11.33
C PHE A 252 5.71 -6.41 -10.24
N ILE A 253 5.91 -5.73 -9.10
CA ILE A 253 4.94 -5.74 -8.00
C ILE A 253 3.65 -5.02 -8.42
N LYS A 254 3.79 -3.93 -9.17
CA LYS A 254 2.66 -3.20 -9.74
C LYS A 254 2.00 -3.96 -10.87
N GLU A 255 2.74 -4.69 -11.69
CA GLU A 255 2.14 -5.58 -12.70
C GLU A 255 1.33 -6.71 -12.06
N ILE A 256 1.77 -7.28 -10.94
CA ILE A 256 0.97 -8.27 -10.21
C ILE A 256 -0.31 -7.61 -9.68
N GLU A 257 -0.20 -6.44 -9.06
CA GLU A 257 -1.31 -5.64 -8.56
C GLU A 257 -2.35 -5.32 -9.65
N LEU A 258 -1.86 -4.91 -10.83
CA LEU A 258 -2.65 -4.49 -11.99
C LEU A 258 -3.01 -5.66 -12.92
N SER A 259 -2.60 -6.90 -12.62
CA SER A 259 -2.66 -8.03 -13.56
C SER A 259 -4.06 -8.33 -14.10
N ARG A 260 -5.13 -8.02 -13.35
CA ARG A 260 -6.52 -8.15 -13.83
C ARG A 260 -6.87 -7.07 -14.84
N ARG A 261 -6.53 -5.82 -14.53
CA ARG A 261 -6.66 -4.66 -15.43
C ARG A 261 -5.86 -4.86 -16.72
N LEU A 262 -4.60 -5.27 -16.60
CA LEU A 262 -3.69 -5.52 -17.74
C LEU A 262 -4.11 -6.73 -18.59
N LYS A 263 -4.90 -7.67 -18.05
CA LYS A 263 -5.52 -8.73 -18.86
C LYS A 263 -6.73 -8.21 -19.64
N ARG A 264 -7.49 -7.28 -19.07
CA ARG A 264 -8.67 -6.66 -19.69
C ARG A 264 -8.29 -5.66 -20.78
N LYS A 265 -7.42 -4.71 -20.46
CA LYS A 265 -6.77 -3.83 -21.43
C LYS A 265 -5.62 -4.60 -22.05
N LYS A 266 -5.71 -5.08 -23.29
CA LYS A 266 -4.61 -5.79 -23.99
C LYS A 266 -3.36 -4.90 -24.06
N TYR A 267 -2.57 -4.88 -23.00
CA TYR A 267 -1.39 -4.04 -22.88
C TYR A 267 -0.22 -4.67 -23.63
N ALA A 268 0.36 -3.94 -24.58
CA ALA A 268 1.58 -4.35 -25.26
C ALA A 268 2.72 -4.36 -24.24
N GLY A 269 3.18 -5.54 -23.82
CA GLY A 269 4.33 -5.69 -22.91
C GLY A 269 4.02 -6.32 -21.54
N ALA A 270 2.77 -6.67 -21.24
CA ALA A 270 2.43 -7.36 -19.98
C ALA A 270 3.24 -8.66 -19.82
N ARG A 271 3.98 -8.80 -18.72
CA ARG A 271 4.82 -9.98 -18.49
C ARG A 271 3.97 -11.19 -18.06
N PRO A 272 4.33 -12.40 -18.50
CA PRO A 272 3.64 -13.61 -18.03
C PRO A 272 3.90 -13.85 -16.55
N GLY A 273 2.94 -14.44 -15.84
CA GLY A 273 3.01 -14.60 -14.38
C GLY A 273 4.24 -15.36 -13.86
N TRP A 274 4.79 -16.30 -14.63
CA TRP A 274 6.04 -16.98 -14.25
C TRP A 274 7.25 -16.04 -14.27
N LYS A 275 7.27 -15.04 -15.17
CA LYS A 275 8.34 -14.03 -15.21
C LYS A 275 8.22 -13.09 -14.02
N LEU A 276 7.00 -12.64 -13.71
CA LEU A 276 6.73 -11.83 -12.51
C LEU A 276 7.13 -12.56 -11.22
N ALA A 277 6.94 -13.88 -11.16
CA ALA A 277 7.38 -14.69 -10.02
C ALA A 277 8.91 -14.79 -9.91
N ILE A 278 9.62 -14.91 -11.04
CA ILE A 278 11.09 -14.89 -11.07
C ILE A 278 11.63 -13.52 -10.66
N ASP A 279 11.11 -12.45 -11.28
CA ASP A 279 11.50 -11.07 -10.96
C ASP A 279 11.24 -10.81 -9.47
N GLY A 280 10.08 -11.20 -8.97
CA GLY A 280 9.76 -11.08 -7.55
C GLY A 280 10.69 -11.88 -6.63
N ALA A 281 11.10 -13.09 -7.00
CA ALA A 281 12.07 -13.86 -6.23
C ALA A 281 13.44 -13.15 -6.15
N HIS A 282 13.88 -12.49 -7.21
CA HIS A 282 15.12 -11.69 -7.23
C HIS A 282 14.99 -10.37 -6.46
N HIS A 283 13.78 -9.81 -6.37
CA HIS A 283 13.52 -8.50 -5.77
C HIS A 283 12.69 -8.56 -4.48
N GLY A 284 12.90 -9.62 -3.68
CA GLY A 284 12.47 -9.65 -2.28
C GLY A 284 11.38 -10.66 -1.93
N LEU A 285 10.51 -11.08 -2.88
CA LEU A 285 9.42 -12.02 -2.57
C LEU A 285 9.95 -13.31 -1.96
N ARG A 286 9.48 -13.62 -0.76
CA ARG A 286 9.88 -14.81 -0.01
C ARG A 286 9.15 -16.03 -0.52
N TRP A 287 9.76 -17.20 -0.33
CA TRP A 287 9.13 -18.47 -0.71
C TRP A 287 7.77 -18.69 -0.01
N SER A 288 7.65 -18.30 1.26
CA SER A 288 6.39 -18.43 2.00
C SER A 288 5.28 -17.56 1.40
N THR A 289 5.59 -16.36 0.93
CA THR A 289 4.65 -15.48 0.23
C THR A 289 4.27 -16.04 -1.15
N LEU A 290 5.25 -16.54 -1.92
CA LEU A 290 4.97 -17.20 -3.21
C LEU A 290 4.08 -18.45 -3.03
N ARG A 291 4.33 -19.25 -2.00
CA ARG A 291 3.51 -20.42 -1.65
C ARG A 291 2.10 -20.01 -1.24
N GLN A 292 1.95 -18.94 -0.46
CA GLN A 292 0.64 -18.38 -0.11
C GLN A 292 -0.12 -17.92 -1.37
N ALA A 293 0.54 -17.20 -2.27
CA ALA A 293 -0.05 -16.78 -3.55
C ALA A 293 -0.47 -17.97 -4.42
N ALA A 294 0.37 -19.01 -4.51
CA ALA A 294 0.05 -20.23 -5.27
C ALA A 294 -1.11 -21.01 -4.65
N ALA A 295 -1.11 -21.20 -3.32
CA ALA A 295 -2.18 -21.86 -2.59
C ALA A 295 -3.50 -21.10 -2.76
N TRP A 296 -3.47 -19.77 -2.68
CA TRP A 296 -4.62 -18.92 -2.94
C TRP A 296 -5.14 -19.05 -4.37
N THR A 297 -4.25 -19.01 -5.36
CA THR A 297 -4.62 -19.16 -6.77
C THR A 297 -5.32 -20.50 -7.04
N LEU A 298 -4.83 -21.59 -6.42
CA LEU A 298 -5.48 -22.90 -6.49
C LEU A 298 -6.85 -22.89 -5.81
N ARG A 299 -6.94 -22.34 -4.60
CA ARG A 299 -8.20 -22.23 -3.85
C ARG A 299 -9.24 -21.42 -4.64
N GLU A 300 -8.90 -20.20 -5.07
CA GLU A 300 -9.79 -19.33 -5.86
C GLU A 300 -10.34 -20.07 -7.10
N ARG A 301 -9.49 -20.85 -7.78
CA ARG A 301 -9.87 -21.62 -8.97
C ARG A 301 -10.83 -22.77 -8.66
N PHE A 302 -10.66 -23.47 -7.54
CA PHE A 302 -11.40 -24.71 -7.25
C PHE A 302 -12.57 -24.54 -6.29
N THR A 303 -12.55 -23.54 -5.40
CA THR A 303 -13.57 -23.37 -4.35
C THR A 303 -14.53 -22.21 -4.58
N ARG A 304 -14.22 -21.27 -5.51
CA ARG A 304 -15.02 -20.06 -5.78
C ARG A 304 -15.45 -19.35 -4.47
N PRO A 305 -14.48 -18.82 -3.69
CA PRO A 305 -14.75 -18.23 -2.37
C PRO A 305 -15.75 -17.07 -2.46
N ARG A 306 -16.43 -16.80 -1.34
CA ARG A 306 -17.33 -15.64 -1.20
C ARG A 306 -16.59 -14.32 -1.48
N PRO A 307 -17.26 -13.27 -1.98
CA PRO A 307 -16.62 -11.98 -2.26
C PRO A 307 -15.84 -11.41 -1.06
N GLU A 308 -16.39 -11.49 0.15
CA GLU A 308 -15.81 -10.97 1.38
C GLU A 308 -14.57 -11.78 1.78
N GLU A 309 -14.63 -13.12 1.68
CA GLU A 309 -13.49 -14.01 1.90
C GLU A 309 -12.36 -13.70 0.91
N ARG A 310 -12.74 -13.48 -0.35
CA ARG A 310 -11.82 -13.15 -1.42
C ARG A 310 -11.13 -11.80 -1.20
N ALA A 311 -11.87 -10.81 -0.71
CA ALA A 311 -11.36 -9.46 -0.45
C ALA A 311 -10.25 -9.47 0.61
N TRP A 312 -10.53 -10.00 1.81
CA TRP A 312 -9.56 -9.91 2.91
C TRP A 312 -8.29 -10.72 2.67
N ARG A 313 -8.42 -11.92 2.09
CA ARG A 313 -7.24 -12.76 1.77
C ARG A 313 -6.32 -12.11 0.75
N LEU A 314 -6.88 -11.39 -0.22
CA LEU A 314 -6.08 -10.65 -1.20
C LEU A 314 -5.42 -9.41 -0.59
N GLN A 315 -6.07 -8.72 0.35
CA GLN A 315 -5.45 -7.62 1.07
C GLN A 315 -4.25 -8.09 1.89
N LEU A 316 -4.39 -9.18 2.67
CA LEU A 316 -3.27 -9.70 3.45
C LEU A 316 -2.15 -10.27 2.56
N LEU A 317 -2.49 -10.91 1.44
CA LEU A 317 -1.48 -11.39 0.49
C LEU A 317 -0.71 -10.23 -0.14
N ARG A 318 -1.40 -9.14 -0.50
CA ARG A 318 -0.76 -7.94 -1.04
C ARG A 318 0.19 -7.31 -0.02
N ALA A 319 -0.27 -7.12 1.22
CA ALA A 319 0.57 -6.59 2.29
C ALA A 319 1.80 -7.48 2.58
N ALA A 320 1.67 -8.81 2.48
CA ALA A 320 2.81 -9.73 2.61
C ALA A 320 3.83 -9.57 1.47
N MET A 321 3.36 -9.37 0.23
CA MET A 321 4.22 -9.11 -0.92
C MET A 321 4.90 -7.74 -0.81
N ASP A 322 4.15 -6.71 -0.42
CA ASP A 322 4.65 -5.35 -0.23
C ASP A 322 5.73 -5.31 0.87
N ARG A 323 5.51 -6.01 2.00
CA ARG A 323 6.53 -6.21 3.04
C ARG A 323 7.81 -6.81 2.46
N ASP A 324 7.70 -7.93 1.75
CA ASP A 324 8.86 -8.67 1.25
C ASP A 324 9.75 -7.80 0.35
N VAL A 325 9.12 -7.09 -0.58
CA VAL A 325 9.81 -6.21 -1.51
C VAL A 325 10.37 -4.98 -0.79
N PHE A 326 9.61 -4.40 0.14
CA PHE A 326 10.08 -3.25 0.92
C PHE A 326 11.31 -3.59 1.76
N ILE A 327 11.31 -4.71 2.49
CA ILE A 327 12.46 -5.13 3.30
C ILE A 327 13.68 -5.35 2.41
N ALA A 328 13.52 -6.03 1.26
CA ALA A 328 14.63 -6.19 0.32
C ALA A 328 15.13 -4.84 -0.23
N ALA A 329 14.23 -3.95 -0.63
CA ALA A 329 14.59 -2.63 -1.14
C ALA A 329 15.27 -1.74 -0.08
N LEU A 330 14.82 -1.79 1.18
CA LEU A 330 15.42 -1.08 2.31
C LEU A 330 16.90 -1.46 2.46
N HIS A 331 17.21 -2.76 2.43
CA HIS A 331 18.57 -3.28 2.57
C HIS A 331 19.43 -3.12 1.31
N GLN A 332 18.85 -3.24 0.12
CA GLN A 332 19.56 -3.07 -1.16
C GLN A 332 19.90 -1.62 -1.44
N HIS A 333 18.96 -0.70 -1.20
CA HIS A 333 19.12 0.71 -1.52
C HIS A 333 19.71 1.51 -0.36
N ARG A 334 19.63 1.02 0.89
CA ARG A 334 20.16 1.68 2.09
C ARG A 334 19.75 3.17 2.20
N PRO A 335 18.46 3.51 2.09
CA PRO A 335 18.04 4.91 2.10
C PRO A 335 18.32 5.60 3.45
N ASP A 336 18.52 6.92 3.43
CA ASP A 336 18.50 7.78 4.62
C ASP A 336 17.07 7.98 5.13
N LEU A 337 16.10 8.04 4.21
CA LEU A 337 14.68 8.16 4.48
C LEU A 337 13.93 7.03 3.78
N ALA A 338 13.15 6.24 4.51
CA ALA A 338 12.25 5.24 3.92
C ALA A 338 10.81 5.40 4.40
N SER A 339 9.84 5.02 3.56
CA SER A 339 8.46 4.86 3.98
C SER A 339 7.84 3.57 3.45
N LEU A 340 6.93 2.97 4.23
CA LEU A 340 6.03 1.90 3.81
C LEU A 340 4.61 2.23 4.26
N THR A 341 3.66 2.32 3.33
CA THR A 341 2.23 2.50 3.66
C THR A 341 1.43 1.23 3.38
N LEU A 342 0.64 0.81 4.38
CA LEU A 342 -0.24 -0.36 4.37
C LEU A 342 -1.70 0.07 4.32
N TYR A 343 -2.51 -0.57 3.46
CA TYR A 343 -3.91 -0.18 3.18
C TYR A 343 -4.95 -1.22 3.64
N ALA A 344 -4.51 -2.34 4.20
CA ALA A 344 -5.42 -3.44 4.54
C ALA A 344 -6.40 -3.05 5.67
N THR A 345 -5.99 -2.17 6.58
CA THR A 345 -6.79 -1.71 7.72
C THR A 345 -7.96 -0.83 7.30
N ASP A 346 -7.76 0.17 6.43
CA ASP A 346 -8.85 0.97 5.83
C ASP A 346 -9.80 0.09 5.00
N ALA A 347 -9.25 -0.67 4.05
CA ALA A 347 -10.06 -1.48 3.14
C ALA A 347 -10.95 -2.51 3.86
N LEU A 348 -10.44 -3.15 4.92
CA LEU A 348 -11.20 -4.10 5.73
C LEU A 348 -11.98 -3.43 6.85
N GLY A 349 -11.62 -2.21 7.26
CA GLY A 349 -12.42 -1.39 8.15
C GLY A 349 -13.77 -1.10 7.53
N HIS A 350 -13.80 -0.78 6.24
CA HIS A 350 -15.06 -0.57 5.51
C HIS A 350 -15.95 -1.81 5.49
N THR A 351 -15.40 -2.98 5.12
CA THR A 351 -16.21 -4.16 4.76
C THR A 351 -16.31 -5.24 5.84
N HIS A 352 -15.42 -5.25 6.85
CA HIS A 352 -15.32 -6.34 7.83
C HIS A 352 -15.52 -5.95 9.29
N TRP A 353 -15.72 -4.66 9.59
CA TRP A 353 -15.95 -4.20 10.96
C TRP A 353 -17.18 -4.86 11.62
N GLY A 354 -18.28 -4.97 10.88
CA GLY A 354 -19.54 -5.53 11.35
C GLY A 354 -19.44 -7.01 11.75
N PHE A 355 -18.69 -7.82 10.98
CA PHE A 355 -18.45 -9.23 11.34
C PHE A 355 -17.73 -9.37 12.69
N MET A 356 -16.74 -8.50 12.92
CA MET A 356 -15.99 -8.46 14.18
C MET A 356 -16.90 -8.06 15.35
N GLU A 357 -17.75 -7.04 15.19
CA GLU A 357 -18.67 -6.59 16.24
C GLU A 357 -19.78 -7.60 16.54
N ASP A 358 -20.34 -8.22 15.51
CA ASP A 358 -21.38 -9.23 15.68
C ASP A 358 -20.83 -10.47 16.39
N CYS A 359 -19.61 -10.88 16.10
CA CYS A 359 -18.91 -11.90 16.90
C CYS A 359 -18.73 -11.43 18.36
N ALA A 360 -18.20 -10.21 18.58
CA ALA A 360 -17.92 -9.70 19.92
C ALA A 360 -19.18 -9.54 20.80
N THR A 361 -20.33 -9.27 20.18
CA THR A 361 -21.63 -9.10 20.85
C THR A 361 -22.49 -10.36 20.87
N GLY A 362 -22.02 -11.46 20.28
CA GLY A 362 -22.76 -12.73 20.18
C GLY A 362 -23.94 -12.72 19.21
N ARG A 363 -24.03 -11.71 18.33
CA ARG A 363 -25.05 -11.63 17.26
C ARG A 363 -24.67 -12.43 16.01
N GLY A 364 -23.39 -12.74 15.83
CA GLY A 364 -22.86 -13.44 14.66
C GLY A 364 -21.77 -14.47 15.02
N PRO A 365 -21.33 -15.26 14.03
CA PRO A 365 -20.27 -16.26 14.24
C PRO A 365 -18.89 -15.60 14.37
N CYS A 366 -18.05 -16.18 15.21
CA CYS A 366 -16.63 -15.82 15.32
C CYS A 366 -15.79 -16.68 14.34
N ASP A 367 -15.96 -16.42 13.04
CA ASP A 367 -15.29 -17.14 11.94
C ASP A 367 -14.16 -16.31 11.30
N ASP A 368 -13.69 -16.72 10.11
CA ASP A 368 -12.60 -16.05 9.40
C ASP A 368 -12.96 -14.66 8.86
N LEU A 369 -14.25 -14.32 8.74
CA LEU A 369 -14.67 -12.96 8.38
C LEU A 369 -14.59 -12.03 9.60
N ALA A 370 -14.97 -12.51 10.78
CA ALA A 370 -14.84 -11.74 12.03
C ALA A 370 -13.37 -11.45 12.40
N ASP A 371 -12.46 -12.35 12.04
CA ASP A 371 -11.02 -12.18 12.28
C ASP A 371 -10.29 -11.39 11.19
N ALA A 372 -10.94 -11.07 10.06
CA ALA A 372 -10.29 -10.44 8.91
C ALA A 372 -9.63 -9.08 9.24
N LEU A 373 -10.36 -8.18 9.91
CA LEU A 373 -9.84 -6.87 10.31
C LEU A 373 -8.78 -6.98 11.43
N PRO A 374 -9.01 -7.73 12.53
CA PRO A 374 -7.96 -8.02 13.51
C PRO A 374 -6.68 -8.62 12.90
N ALA A 375 -6.81 -9.50 11.91
CA ALA A 375 -5.68 -10.10 11.20
C ALA A 375 -4.86 -9.06 10.42
N ALA A 376 -5.49 -8.03 9.85
CA ALA A 376 -4.79 -6.93 9.19
C ALA A 376 -3.95 -6.11 10.17
N TYR A 377 -4.48 -5.79 11.35
CA TYR A 377 -3.73 -5.11 12.41
C TYR A 377 -2.55 -5.96 12.91
N ARG A 378 -2.75 -7.25 13.15
CA ARG A 378 -1.66 -8.16 13.54
C ARG A 378 -0.60 -8.28 12.45
N GLN A 379 -0.98 -8.25 11.18
CA GLN A 379 -0.03 -8.24 10.08
C GLN A 379 0.76 -6.93 10.01
N ALA A 380 0.11 -5.78 10.19
CA ALA A 380 0.79 -4.48 10.26
C ALA A 380 1.80 -4.43 11.42
N ASP A 381 1.42 -4.94 12.60
CA ASP A 381 2.31 -5.06 13.76
C ASP A 381 3.50 -5.99 13.49
N ALA A 382 3.28 -7.15 12.88
CA ALA A 382 4.36 -8.07 12.51
C ALA A 382 5.33 -7.44 11.48
N ILE A 383 4.80 -6.70 10.49
CA ILE A 383 5.61 -5.96 9.52
C ILE A 383 6.44 -4.88 10.23
N LEU A 384 5.85 -4.13 11.17
CA LEU A 384 6.57 -3.15 11.99
C LEU A 384 7.71 -3.81 12.77
N GLY A 385 7.49 -4.99 13.35
CA GLY A 385 8.55 -5.77 14.01
C GLY A 385 9.71 -6.08 13.07
N GLU A 386 9.44 -6.57 11.86
CA GLU A 386 10.49 -6.85 10.87
C GLU A 386 11.25 -5.59 10.42
N ILE A 387 10.58 -4.43 10.40
CA ILE A 387 11.23 -3.14 10.12
C ILE A 387 12.14 -2.74 11.28
N LEU A 388 11.67 -2.84 12.52
CA LEU A 388 12.48 -2.56 13.72
C LEU A 388 13.73 -3.44 13.78
N ASP A 389 13.62 -4.71 13.39
CA ASP A 389 14.76 -5.64 13.29
C ASP A 389 15.72 -5.35 12.13
N SER A 390 15.27 -4.60 11.12
CA SER A 390 16.04 -4.29 9.90
C SER A 390 16.85 -3.01 10.01
N VAL A 391 16.58 -2.15 10.99
CA VAL A 391 17.17 -0.80 11.10
C VAL A 391 18.15 -0.70 12.28
N GLY A 392 19.11 0.21 12.15
CA GLY A 392 20.12 0.45 13.17
C GLY A 392 19.58 1.19 14.41
N PRO A 393 20.33 1.20 15.53
CA PRO A 393 19.92 1.88 16.77
C PRO A 393 19.87 3.41 16.63
N HIS A 394 20.39 3.98 15.54
CA HIS A 394 20.33 5.41 15.25
C HIS A 394 19.09 5.81 14.42
N THR A 395 18.30 4.84 13.97
CA THR A 395 17.10 5.08 13.18
C THR A 395 15.92 5.49 14.04
N ARG A 396 15.20 6.51 13.58
CA ARG A 396 13.89 6.89 14.14
C ARG A 396 12.80 6.19 13.35
N VAL A 397 11.80 5.66 14.04
CA VAL A 397 10.63 5.01 13.42
C VAL A 397 9.39 5.76 13.83
N LEU A 398 8.62 6.19 12.83
CA LEU A 398 7.34 6.88 12.98
C LEU A 398 6.24 5.99 12.41
N VAL A 399 5.15 5.77 13.14
CA VAL A 399 3.97 5.02 12.70
C VAL A 399 2.78 5.98 12.70
N VAL A 400 2.14 6.17 11.54
CA VAL A 400 1.06 7.16 11.36
C VAL A 400 -0.10 6.61 10.55
N SER A 401 -1.28 7.17 10.75
CA SER A 401 -2.42 7.03 9.83
C SER A 401 -2.93 8.41 9.43
N ASP A 402 -3.49 8.53 8.24
CA ASP A 402 -4.14 9.75 7.75
C ASP A 402 -5.47 10.06 8.44
N HIS A 403 -6.22 9.03 8.81
CA HIS A 403 -7.42 9.10 9.61
C HIS A 403 -7.59 7.82 10.45
N GLY A 404 -8.65 7.78 11.25
CA GLY A 404 -9.09 6.62 12.01
C GLY A 404 -10.29 5.92 11.40
N PHE A 405 -10.86 5.01 12.19
CA PHE A 405 -12.08 4.28 11.85
C PHE A 405 -12.94 4.06 13.09
N ARG A 406 -14.24 3.95 12.85
CA ARG A 406 -15.22 3.52 13.85
C ARG A 406 -16.31 2.66 13.22
N ALA A 407 -17.07 1.99 14.08
CA ALA A 407 -18.30 1.33 13.69
C ALA A 407 -19.31 2.35 13.18
N MET A 408 -20.12 1.95 12.19
CA MET A 408 -21.32 2.70 11.87
C MET A 408 -22.35 2.55 13.01
N GLY A 409 -22.91 3.66 13.49
CA GLY A 409 -23.81 3.67 14.66
C GLY A 409 -25.22 3.13 14.34
N PRO A 410 -26.09 2.88 15.35
CA PRO A 410 -27.47 2.46 15.12
C PRO A 410 -28.34 3.44 14.32
N GLU A 411 -27.98 4.74 14.35
CA GLU A 411 -28.61 5.78 13.51
C GLU A 411 -28.20 5.66 12.03
N ASP A 412 -27.05 5.02 11.77
CA ASP A 412 -26.48 4.75 10.44
C ASP A 412 -26.74 3.31 9.97
N ALA A 413 -26.96 2.37 10.91
CA ALA A 413 -27.17 0.94 10.69
C ALA A 413 -28.54 0.58 10.09
N GLY A 414 -29.39 1.57 9.81
CA GLY A 414 -30.67 1.40 9.11
C GLY A 414 -30.61 1.68 7.60
N ARG A 415 -29.44 2.05 7.06
CA ARG A 415 -29.29 2.54 5.69
C ARG A 415 -28.83 1.43 4.77
N PHE A 416 -29.80 0.67 4.25
CA PHE A 416 -29.56 -0.29 3.17
C PHE A 416 -29.21 0.41 1.85
N PHE A 417 -28.59 1.59 1.80
CA PHE A 417 -28.31 2.26 0.53
C PHE A 417 -26.91 2.89 0.48
N ALA A 418 -26.36 2.94 -0.74
CA ALA A 418 -25.13 3.65 -1.07
C ALA A 418 -25.44 4.72 -2.13
N PRO A 419 -24.97 5.96 -1.96
CA PRO A 419 -25.11 6.99 -2.98
C PRO A 419 -24.32 6.62 -4.24
N LYS A 420 -24.78 7.12 -5.37
CA LYS A 420 -24.08 7.11 -6.66
C LYS A 420 -23.53 8.50 -6.95
N THR A 421 -22.32 8.51 -7.50
CA THR A 421 -21.51 9.70 -7.80
C THR A 421 -21.50 10.02 -9.30
N GLU A 422 -21.61 9.01 -10.18
CA GLU A 422 -21.39 9.21 -11.63
C GLU A 422 -22.45 10.12 -12.26
N ARG A 423 -23.74 9.93 -11.92
CA ARG A 423 -24.81 10.79 -12.45
C ARG A 423 -24.68 12.22 -11.92
N LEU A 424 -24.39 12.36 -10.63
CA LEU A 424 -24.19 13.66 -9.99
C LEU A 424 -23.00 14.40 -10.64
N LYS A 425 -21.84 13.74 -10.79
CA LYS A 425 -20.66 14.31 -11.46
C LYS A 425 -20.99 14.83 -12.85
N ALA A 426 -21.64 14.02 -13.67
CA ALA A 426 -22.00 14.40 -15.04
C ALA A 426 -22.92 15.65 -15.09
N ARG A 427 -23.81 15.83 -14.12
CA ARG A 427 -24.67 17.02 -14.03
C ARG A 427 -23.92 18.24 -13.54
N LEU A 428 -23.09 18.08 -12.50
CA LEU A 428 -22.26 19.16 -11.97
C LEU A 428 -21.28 19.69 -13.02
N GLU A 429 -20.66 18.82 -13.81
CA GLU A 429 -19.78 19.21 -14.91
C GLU A 429 -20.49 20.03 -15.99
N ALA A 430 -21.79 19.79 -16.21
CA ALA A 430 -22.58 20.51 -17.19
C ALA A 430 -23.11 21.86 -16.66
N GLU A 431 -23.43 21.95 -15.37
CA GLU A 431 -24.17 23.09 -14.79
C GLU A 431 -23.31 24.00 -13.89
N VAL A 432 -22.22 23.50 -13.31
CA VAL A 432 -21.38 24.20 -12.32
C VAL A 432 -19.99 24.51 -12.87
N GLY A 433 -19.29 23.50 -13.38
CA GLY A 433 -17.87 23.59 -13.75
C GLY A 433 -17.13 22.28 -13.45
N ARG A 434 -15.80 22.31 -13.49
CA ARG A 434 -14.98 21.11 -13.30
C ARG A 434 -14.93 20.70 -11.83
N VAL A 435 -15.34 19.47 -11.55
CA VAL A 435 -15.42 18.92 -10.19
C VAL A 435 -14.83 17.52 -10.09
N ASP A 436 -14.28 17.17 -8.92
CA ASP A 436 -14.08 15.77 -8.54
C ASP A 436 -15.17 15.38 -7.53
N VAL A 437 -15.84 14.26 -7.79
CA VAL A 437 -16.94 13.75 -6.95
C VAL A 437 -16.54 12.39 -6.45
N SER A 438 -16.52 12.23 -5.13
CA SER A 438 -16.12 10.99 -4.48
C SER A 438 -17.01 10.73 -3.26
N LYS A 439 -17.15 9.47 -2.84
CA LYS A 439 -17.95 9.11 -1.65
C LYS A 439 -17.13 8.38 -0.59
N GLY A 440 -17.41 8.66 0.68
CA GLY A 440 -16.95 7.92 1.84
C GLY A 440 -18.16 7.42 2.62
N GLY A 441 -18.47 6.13 2.52
CA GLY A 441 -19.73 5.58 3.03
C GLY A 441 -20.95 6.22 2.35
N HIS A 442 -21.79 6.90 3.13
CA HIS A 442 -23.00 7.59 2.65
C HIS A 442 -22.80 9.08 2.35
N LYS A 443 -21.64 9.66 2.69
CA LYS A 443 -21.30 11.06 2.43
C LYS A 443 -20.63 11.17 1.06
N ILE A 444 -21.08 12.12 0.25
CA ILE A 444 -20.45 12.50 -1.01
C ILE A 444 -19.70 13.81 -0.77
N THR A 445 -18.50 13.95 -1.30
CA THR A 445 -17.82 15.25 -1.35
C THR A 445 -17.69 15.69 -2.79
N VAL A 446 -17.94 16.97 -3.03
CA VAL A 446 -17.68 17.64 -4.31
C VAL A 446 -16.51 18.59 -4.09
N ALA A 447 -15.37 18.29 -4.72
CA ALA A 447 -14.21 19.18 -4.77
C ALA A 447 -14.27 20.05 -6.03
N LEU A 448 -14.22 21.36 -5.84
CA LEU A 448 -14.17 22.41 -6.86
C LEU A 448 -12.73 22.62 -7.31
N LEU A 449 -12.48 22.54 -8.61
CA LEU A 449 -11.11 22.46 -9.14
C LEU A 449 -10.65 23.72 -9.87
N GLU A 450 -11.51 24.73 -10.07
CA GLU A 450 -11.12 26.00 -10.69
C GLU A 450 -10.67 27.05 -9.66
N GLU A 451 -10.16 28.18 -10.16
CA GLU A 451 -9.56 29.23 -9.32
C GLU A 451 -10.62 30.12 -8.64
N ASP A 452 -11.80 30.29 -9.24
CA ASP A 452 -12.90 31.10 -8.68
C ASP A 452 -13.87 30.24 -7.85
N VAL A 453 -13.33 29.74 -6.74
CA VAL A 453 -14.02 28.84 -5.81
C VAL A 453 -15.35 29.43 -5.33
N GLU A 454 -15.40 30.73 -5.04
CA GLU A 454 -16.61 31.40 -4.55
C GLU A 454 -17.73 31.40 -5.61
N ALA A 455 -17.42 31.76 -6.86
CA ALA A 455 -18.42 31.76 -7.92
C ALA A 455 -18.90 30.35 -8.28
N GLU A 456 -18.00 29.36 -8.26
CA GLU A 456 -18.34 27.94 -8.48
C GLU A 456 -19.22 27.39 -7.37
N LYS A 457 -18.87 27.68 -6.12
CA LYS A 457 -19.65 27.26 -4.96
C LYS A 457 -21.05 27.85 -4.97
N ALA A 458 -21.21 29.10 -5.39
CA ALA A 458 -22.52 29.71 -5.56
C ALA A 458 -23.36 28.99 -6.64
N ARG A 459 -22.75 28.58 -7.76
CA ARG A 459 -23.42 27.77 -8.79
C ARG A 459 -23.78 26.37 -8.28
N LEU A 460 -22.88 25.74 -7.54
CA LEU A 460 -23.11 24.44 -6.91
C LEU A 460 -24.31 24.49 -5.96
N ILE A 461 -24.36 25.48 -5.06
CA ILE A 461 -25.48 25.64 -4.12
C ILE A 461 -26.79 25.84 -4.87
N ALA A 462 -26.82 26.72 -5.89
CA ALA A 462 -28.01 26.93 -6.71
C ALA A 462 -28.47 25.65 -7.43
N PHE A 463 -27.54 24.83 -7.91
CA PHE A 463 -27.83 23.52 -8.49
C PHE A 463 -28.45 22.57 -7.46
N LEU A 464 -27.85 22.47 -6.27
CA LEU A 464 -28.29 21.56 -5.21
C LEU A 464 -29.68 21.93 -4.68
N ASP A 465 -29.94 23.24 -4.49
CA ASP A 465 -31.25 23.76 -4.08
C ASP A 465 -32.32 23.47 -5.14
N GLY A 466 -31.95 23.42 -6.42
CA GLY A 466 -32.83 23.09 -7.55
C GLY A 466 -33.03 21.58 -7.78
N LEU A 467 -32.20 20.73 -7.19
CA LEU A 467 -32.27 19.28 -7.35
C LEU A 467 -33.31 18.69 -6.38
N ILE A 468 -34.59 18.80 -6.75
CA ILE A 468 -35.72 18.41 -5.89
C ILE A 468 -36.05 16.93 -5.99
N GLN A 469 -36.31 16.29 -4.85
CA GLN A 469 -36.88 14.96 -4.76
C GLN A 469 -38.42 15.02 -4.88
N GLU A 470 -38.98 14.29 -5.85
CA GLU A 470 -40.40 14.40 -6.20
C GLU A 470 -41.33 13.88 -5.09
N SER A 471 -40.96 12.80 -4.38
CA SER A 471 -41.78 12.25 -3.29
C SER A 471 -41.93 13.17 -2.07
N THR A 472 -40.91 14.00 -1.80
CA THR A 472 -40.87 14.88 -0.62
C THR A 472 -41.11 16.35 -0.96
N GLY A 473 -40.88 16.74 -2.22
CA GLY A 473 -40.88 18.13 -2.66
C GLY A 473 -39.74 18.97 -2.05
N GLN A 474 -38.70 18.32 -1.49
CA GLN A 474 -37.56 18.98 -0.84
C GLN A 474 -36.28 18.80 -1.66
N PRO A 475 -35.24 19.62 -1.43
CA PRO A 475 -33.91 19.38 -1.98
C PRO A 475 -33.43 17.96 -1.65
N PHE A 476 -32.87 17.29 -2.65
CA PHE A 476 -32.45 15.90 -2.55
C PHE A 476 -31.20 15.72 -1.68
N TYR A 477 -30.29 16.68 -1.72
CA TYR A 477 -29.11 16.70 -0.87
C TYR A 477 -29.24 17.76 0.23
N ARG A 478 -28.75 17.44 1.42
CA ARG A 478 -28.23 18.43 2.36
C ARG A 478 -26.77 18.66 2.04
N TYR A 479 -26.31 19.88 2.21
CA TYR A 479 -24.91 20.22 2.06
C TYR A 479 -24.39 20.94 3.30
N GLU A 480 -23.10 20.74 3.54
CA GLU A 480 -22.36 21.42 4.60
C GLU A 480 -21.04 21.94 4.04
N ASP A 481 -20.66 23.12 4.52
CA ASP A 481 -19.31 23.62 4.32
C ASP A 481 -18.34 22.72 5.06
N ILE A 482 -17.23 22.40 4.40
CA ILE A 482 -16.16 21.66 5.04
C ILE A 482 -15.19 22.67 5.68
N PRO A 483 -15.05 22.67 7.02
CA PRO A 483 -14.10 23.55 7.68
C PRO A 483 -12.70 23.34 7.13
N ASP A 484 -11.97 24.44 6.87
CA ASP A 484 -10.61 24.45 6.33
C ASP A 484 -10.43 23.80 4.94
N ALA A 485 -11.51 23.50 4.22
CA ALA A 485 -11.50 23.10 2.81
C ALA A 485 -12.54 23.89 2.00
N PRO A 486 -12.36 25.22 1.81
CA PRO A 486 -13.37 26.09 1.18
C PRO A 486 -13.71 25.69 -0.27
N SER A 487 -12.81 24.98 -0.96
CA SER A 487 -13.04 24.44 -2.29
C SER A 487 -13.72 23.08 -2.29
N ALA A 488 -14.23 22.59 -1.16
CA ALA A 488 -14.97 21.34 -1.07
C ALA A 488 -16.31 21.54 -0.33
N VAL A 489 -17.32 20.80 -0.77
CA VAL A 489 -18.65 20.77 -0.15
C VAL A 489 -19.03 19.32 0.15
N GLY A 490 -19.42 19.06 1.40
CA GLY A 490 -19.93 17.76 1.83
C GLY A 490 -21.42 17.66 1.54
N LEU A 491 -21.87 16.54 1.00
CA LEU A 491 -23.26 16.26 0.66
C LEU A 491 -23.72 14.96 1.34
N THR A 492 -24.92 14.99 1.89
CA THR A 492 -25.66 13.81 2.36
C THR A 492 -27.05 13.83 1.75
N MET A 493 -27.65 12.66 1.53
CA MET A 493 -29.05 12.63 1.09
C MET A 493 -29.94 13.22 2.18
N ALA A 494 -30.84 14.13 1.81
CA ALA A 494 -31.72 14.78 2.77
C ALA A 494 -32.72 13.81 3.41
N ASP A 495 -33.03 12.73 2.71
CA ASP A 495 -33.80 11.60 3.21
C ASP A 495 -33.06 10.28 2.92
N GLU A 496 -32.56 9.68 3.98
CA GLU A 496 -31.70 8.49 3.95
C GLU A 496 -32.49 7.17 4.07
N ARG A 497 -33.83 7.23 4.08
CA ARG A 497 -34.69 6.03 4.10
C ARG A 497 -34.99 5.57 2.69
N VAL A 498 -34.00 4.92 2.06
CA VAL A 498 -34.18 4.34 0.72
C VAL A 498 -34.46 2.84 0.87
N ASP A 499 -35.67 2.43 0.52
CA ASP A 499 -36.07 1.03 0.39
C ASP A 499 -36.26 0.64 -1.10
N GLU A 500 -36.54 -0.64 -1.35
CA GLU A 500 -36.67 -1.17 -2.71
C GLU A 500 -37.85 -0.54 -3.47
N GLU A 501 -38.94 -0.23 -2.78
CA GLU A 501 -40.13 0.37 -3.38
C GLU A 501 -39.85 1.81 -3.81
N ARG A 502 -39.24 2.60 -2.93
CA ARG A 502 -38.86 3.98 -3.20
C ARG A 502 -37.81 4.07 -4.30
N LEU A 503 -36.79 3.20 -4.29
CA LEU A 503 -35.77 3.17 -5.34
C LEU A 503 -36.37 2.96 -6.74
N ARG A 504 -37.47 2.20 -6.83
CA ARG A 504 -38.19 1.90 -8.07
C ARG A 504 -39.15 3.03 -8.51
N THR A 505 -39.68 3.80 -7.57
CA THR A 505 -40.83 4.69 -7.82
C THR A 505 -40.50 6.17 -7.73
N ASP A 506 -39.52 6.54 -6.91
CA ASP A 506 -39.18 7.93 -6.63
C ASP A 506 -38.23 8.52 -7.68
N ARG A 507 -38.20 9.85 -7.75
CA ARG A 507 -37.49 10.61 -8.77
C ARG A 507 -36.83 11.86 -8.17
N VAL A 508 -35.70 12.26 -8.75
CA VAL A 508 -34.85 13.37 -8.33
C VAL A 508 -34.58 14.25 -9.56
N GLY A 509 -35.05 15.50 -9.53
CA GLY A 509 -34.87 16.43 -10.64
C GLY A 509 -35.36 15.91 -11.99
N GLY A 510 -36.42 15.10 -12.00
CA GLY A 510 -36.95 14.49 -13.23
C GLY A 510 -36.27 13.18 -13.65
N GLU A 511 -35.36 12.62 -12.85
CA GLU A 511 -34.63 11.38 -13.11
C GLU A 511 -34.95 10.30 -12.06
N PRO A 512 -34.83 8.99 -12.37
CA PRO A 512 -35.03 7.94 -11.38
C PRO A 512 -34.11 8.06 -10.17
N LEU A 513 -34.62 7.83 -8.94
CA LEU A 513 -33.78 7.78 -7.73
C LEU A 513 -32.67 6.72 -7.84
N SER A 514 -32.90 5.64 -8.60
CA SER A 514 -31.92 4.60 -8.89
C SER A 514 -30.66 5.10 -9.62
N ASP A 515 -30.68 6.30 -10.20
CA ASP A 515 -29.50 6.90 -10.84
C ASP A 515 -28.58 7.57 -9.80
N TYR A 516 -29.11 7.87 -8.60
CA TYR A 516 -28.42 8.56 -7.51
C TYR A 516 -28.17 7.69 -6.27
N ALA A 517 -28.82 6.54 -6.16
CA ALA A 517 -28.64 5.61 -5.04
C ALA A 517 -28.77 4.15 -5.49
N ARG A 518 -28.26 3.21 -4.69
CA ARG A 518 -28.51 1.76 -4.78
C ARG A 518 -28.70 1.18 -3.40
N LEU A 519 -29.29 -0.01 -3.27
CA LEU A 519 -29.28 -0.71 -1.99
C LEU A 519 -27.93 -1.42 -1.71
N THR A 520 -27.47 -1.48 -0.45
CA THR A 520 -26.25 -2.21 -0.04
C THR A 520 -26.30 -2.71 1.41
N GLU A 521 -25.62 -3.84 1.67
CA GLU A 521 -25.26 -4.37 3.00
C GLU A 521 -23.72 -4.40 3.18
N GLU A 522 -22.96 -3.79 2.26
CA GLU A 522 -21.52 -4.05 2.09
C GLU A 522 -20.60 -3.27 3.03
N TYR A 523 -21.08 -2.21 3.67
CA TYR A 523 -20.29 -1.37 4.56
C TYR A 523 -20.74 -1.56 6.01
N SER A 524 -19.77 -1.62 6.91
CA SER A 524 -20.01 -1.75 8.35
C SER A 524 -19.13 -0.85 9.23
N GLY A 525 -18.06 -0.27 8.67
CA GLY A 525 -17.24 0.75 9.32
C GLY A 525 -17.15 2.02 8.47
N GLU A 526 -16.94 3.15 9.15
CA GLU A 526 -16.75 4.47 8.56
C GLU A 526 -15.51 5.18 9.12
N HIS A 527 -15.05 6.20 8.41
CA HIS A 527 -13.89 6.99 8.79
C HIS A 527 -14.14 7.76 10.09
N ASP A 528 -13.09 7.89 10.89
CA ASP A 528 -13.05 8.70 12.11
C ASP A 528 -11.91 9.71 11.99
N ALA A 529 -12.06 10.92 12.52
CA ALA A 529 -10.99 11.91 12.46
C ALA A 529 -9.76 11.53 13.31
N ALA A 530 -9.93 10.67 14.32
CA ALA A 530 -8.86 10.24 15.23
C ALA A 530 -7.99 9.11 14.65
N GLY A 531 -6.94 9.50 13.95
CA GLY A 531 -5.86 8.61 13.51
C GLY A 531 -4.81 8.34 14.60
N ILE A 532 -3.72 7.70 14.20
CA ILE A 532 -2.63 7.30 15.11
C ILE A 532 -1.33 8.06 14.81
N PHE A 533 -0.60 8.37 15.87
CA PHE A 533 0.80 8.79 15.83
C PHE A 533 1.57 8.04 16.91
N LEU A 534 2.57 7.26 16.50
CA LEU A 534 3.54 6.62 17.40
C LEU A 534 4.94 6.90 16.89
N ALA A 535 5.89 7.25 17.76
CA ALA A 535 7.28 7.46 17.32
C ALA A 535 8.28 6.93 18.36
N THR A 536 9.32 6.25 17.90
CA THR A 536 10.43 5.78 18.76
C THR A 536 11.78 5.98 18.07
N GLY A 537 12.85 6.07 18.86
CA GLY A 537 14.21 6.22 18.35
C GLY A 537 15.05 7.24 19.13
N PRO A 538 16.28 7.51 18.68
CA PRO A 538 17.22 8.35 19.40
C PRO A 538 16.79 9.81 19.46
N GLY A 539 16.82 10.38 20.67
CA GLY A 539 16.49 11.77 20.94
C GLY A 539 14.98 12.06 21.04
N LEU A 540 14.14 11.02 21.02
CA LEU A 540 12.70 11.16 21.28
C LEU A 540 12.38 10.86 22.76
N PRO A 541 11.31 11.45 23.33
CA PRO A 541 10.81 11.06 24.64
C PRO A 541 10.41 9.58 24.68
N ARG A 542 10.32 9.01 25.89
CA ARG A 542 10.00 7.59 26.10
C ARG A 542 8.85 7.42 27.08
N GLY A 543 7.87 6.61 26.70
CA GLY A 543 6.67 6.32 27.49
C GLY A 543 5.75 7.53 27.68
N GLU A 544 5.82 8.52 26.78
CA GLU A 544 5.04 9.75 26.89
C GLU A 544 3.81 9.71 25.98
N ARG A 545 2.68 10.22 26.50
CA ARG A 545 1.49 10.50 25.70
C ARG A 545 1.41 12.01 25.47
N LEU A 546 1.44 12.41 24.22
CA LEU A 546 1.36 13.81 23.81
C LEU A 546 -0.11 14.21 23.58
N ASP A 547 -0.34 15.52 23.53
CA ASP A 547 -1.61 16.09 23.08
C ASP A 547 -1.89 15.73 21.61
N PRO A 548 -3.16 15.76 21.15
CA PRO A 548 -3.51 15.49 19.76
C PRO A 548 -2.73 16.37 18.76
N ILE A 549 -2.26 15.74 17.68
CA ILE A 549 -1.38 16.35 16.68
C ILE A 549 -2.17 16.60 15.39
N PRO A 550 -2.24 17.83 14.86
CA PRO A 550 -2.84 18.09 13.55
C PRO A 550 -2.02 17.48 12.39
N LEU A 551 -2.68 17.06 11.30
CA LEU A 551 -1.97 16.57 10.10
C LEU A 551 -0.89 17.53 9.56
N LEU A 552 -1.12 18.84 9.68
CA LEU A 552 -0.19 19.87 9.19
C LEU A 552 1.16 19.87 9.91
N ASP A 553 1.24 19.29 11.11
CA ASP A 553 2.47 19.21 11.91
C ASP A 553 3.41 18.08 11.43
N LEU A 554 2.94 17.20 10.53
CA LEU A 554 3.70 16.00 10.14
C LEU A 554 4.89 16.30 9.26
N ALA A 555 4.76 17.11 8.21
CA ALA A 555 5.93 17.46 7.40
C ALA A 555 7.00 18.23 8.20
N PRO A 556 6.67 19.27 9.00
CA PRO A 556 7.62 19.90 9.90
C PRO A 556 8.30 18.91 10.86
N THR A 557 7.52 17.99 11.44
CA THR A 557 8.05 16.95 12.33
C THR A 557 9.00 16.02 11.58
N MET A 558 8.64 15.52 10.40
CA MET A 558 9.49 14.64 9.59
C MET A 558 10.79 15.33 9.15
N LEU A 559 10.72 16.61 8.76
CA LEU A 559 11.90 17.40 8.43
C LEU A 559 12.80 17.57 9.65
N ALA A 560 12.26 17.90 10.82
CA ALA A 560 13.03 17.99 12.06
C ALA A 560 13.67 16.65 12.46
N LEU A 561 12.99 15.51 12.22
CA LEU A 561 13.55 14.17 12.48
C LEU A 561 14.68 13.78 11.51
N LEU A 562 14.66 14.35 10.30
CA LEU A 562 15.70 14.22 9.28
C LEU A 562 16.87 15.20 9.45
N ASP A 563 16.76 16.11 10.44
CA ASP A 563 17.69 17.22 10.68
C ASP A 563 17.68 18.25 9.55
N LEU A 564 16.50 18.55 9.01
CA LEU A 564 16.26 19.54 7.95
C LEU A 564 15.31 20.66 8.46
N PRO A 565 15.42 21.90 7.94
CA PRO A 565 14.55 22.99 8.35
C PRO A 565 13.16 22.88 7.71
N ALA A 566 12.11 23.07 8.51
CA ALA A 566 10.78 23.39 8.01
C ALA A 566 10.77 24.77 7.35
N ALA A 567 9.74 25.08 6.56
CA ALA A 567 9.57 26.38 5.94
C ALA A 567 8.61 27.29 6.73
N GLU A 568 8.74 28.61 6.58
CA GLU A 568 7.87 29.61 7.21
C GLU A 568 6.43 29.57 6.66
N ASP A 569 6.26 29.11 5.41
CA ASP A 569 4.94 28.93 4.78
C ASP A 569 4.22 27.66 5.24
N MET A 570 4.88 26.75 5.95
CA MET A 570 4.22 25.59 6.58
C MET A 570 3.50 26.04 7.87
N PRO A 571 2.16 26.02 7.93
CA PRO A 571 1.41 26.47 9.11
C PRO A 571 1.66 25.63 10.36
N GLY A 572 1.87 24.32 10.20
CA GLY A 572 2.14 23.40 11.30
C GLY A 572 3.55 23.54 11.88
N ARG A 573 3.80 22.93 13.05
CA ARG A 573 5.13 22.91 13.71
C ARG A 573 5.59 21.51 14.07
N SER A 574 6.91 21.34 14.18
CA SER A 574 7.47 20.07 14.66
C SER A 574 7.00 19.78 16.09
N VAL A 575 6.46 18.59 16.30
CA VAL A 575 6.01 18.06 17.59
C VAL A 575 7.17 17.93 18.59
N PHE A 576 8.40 17.72 18.08
CA PHE A 576 9.61 17.58 18.90
C PHE A 576 10.45 18.86 18.96
N GLY A 577 9.89 19.98 18.54
CA GLY A 577 10.61 21.24 18.35
C GLY A 577 11.42 21.28 17.06
N GLU A 578 11.71 22.49 16.59
CA GLU A 578 12.51 22.72 15.39
C GLU A 578 14.00 22.54 15.71
N ARG A 579 14.75 21.85 14.84
CA ARG A 579 16.21 21.67 15.00
C ARG A 579 17.02 22.78 14.35
N HIS A 580 16.48 23.34 13.27
CA HIS A 580 17.10 24.39 12.47
C HIS A 580 16.14 25.57 12.38
N PRO A 581 16.66 26.81 12.23
CA PRO A 581 15.82 27.95 11.87
C PRO A 581 15.04 27.66 10.59
N ARG A 582 13.78 28.08 10.55
CA ARG A 582 12.94 27.89 9.36
C ARG A 582 13.50 28.66 8.16
N VAL A 583 13.35 28.05 6.98
CA VAL A 583 13.66 28.70 5.70
C VAL A 583 12.42 29.42 5.17
N ALA A 584 12.60 30.34 4.22
CA ALA A 584 11.46 31.10 3.71
C ALA A 584 10.39 30.22 3.03
N THR A 585 10.80 29.30 2.16
CA THR A 585 9.90 28.38 1.44
C THR A 585 10.70 27.24 0.80
N TRP A 586 10.03 26.11 0.56
CA TRP A 586 10.53 25.00 -0.26
C TRP A 586 9.83 24.92 -1.64
N SER A 587 9.08 25.94 -2.04
CA SER A 587 8.22 25.90 -3.24
C SER A 587 8.95 25.56 -4.54
N THR A 588 10.25 25.86 -4.64
CA THR A 588 11.08 25.55 -5.83
C THR A 588 11.34 24.06 -5.99
N VAL A 589 11.17 23.26 -4.94
CA VAL A 589 11.40 21.80 -4.93
C VAL A 589 10.11 21.04 -5.27
N SER A 590 8.97 21.72 -5.42
CA SER A 590 7.69 21.05 -5.68
C SER A 590 7.65 20.39 -7.07
N PRO A 591 6.83 19.33 -7.25
CA PRO A 591 6.62 18.72 -8.56
C PRO A 591 6.12 19.71 -9.61
N ALA A 592 5.18 20.60 -9.24
CA ALA A 592 4.72 21.67 -10.12
C ALA A 592 5.83 22.63 -10.56
N ALA A 593 6.78 22.96 -9.69
CA ALA A 593 7.93 23.80 -10.04
C ALA A 593 8.87 23.13 -11.06
N HIS A 594 8.84 21.80 -11.17
CA HIS A 594 9.62 21.00 -12.11
C HIS A 594 8.86 20.67 -13.41
N GLY A 595 7.89 21.50 -13.79
CA GLY A 595 7.10 21.33 -15.01
C GLY A 595 5.84 20.49 -14.84
N GLY A 596 5.43 20.24 -13.60
CA GLY A 596 4.21 19.53 -13.27
C GLY A 596 2.93 20.24 -13.72
N HIS A 597 1.85 19.47 -13.83
CA HIS A 597 0.57 19.93 -14.37
C HIS A 597 -0.41 20.38 -13.27
N ARG A 598 -1.49 21.07 -13.63
CA ARG A 598 -2.57 21.36 -12.65
C ARG A 598 -3.43 20.11 -12.43
N ALA A 599 -3.94 19.93 -11.21
CA ALA A 599 -5.00 18.96 -10.92
C ALA A 599 -6.21 19.22 -11.83
N THR A 600 -6.70 18.19 -12.50
CA THR A 600 -7.75 18.29 -13.51
C THR A 600 -9.08 17.64 -13.10
N GLY A 601 -9.06 16.76 -12.09
CA GLY A 601 -10.20 15.90 -11.76
C GLY A 601 -10.41 14.76 -12.75
N ASP A 602 -9.60 14.68 -13.81
CA ASP A 602 -9.69 13.68 -14.88
C ASP A 602 -8.37 12.94 -15.08
N ALA A 603 -7.46 13.02 -14.11
CA ALA A 603 -6.17 12.35 -14.23
C ALA A 603 -6.37 10.84 -14.41
N GLU A 604 -5.52 10.21 -15.23
CA GLU A 604 -5.59 8.77 -15.37
C GLU A 604 -5.21 8.13 -14.03
N VAL A 605 -6.12 7.36 -13.45
CA VAL A 605 -5.93 6.66 -12.17
C VAL A 605 -6.43 5.22 -12.25
N ASN A 606 -6.22 4.46 -11.17
CA ASN A 606 -6.74 3.11 -11.03
C ASN A 606 -8.24 3.08 -10.71
N THR A 607 -9.09 3.41 -11.69
CA THR A 607 -10.55 3.42 -11.56
C THR A 607 -11.13 2.09 -11.07
N GLU A 608 -10.55 0.94 -11.44
CA GLU A 608 -11.01 -0.36 -10.94
C GLU A 608 -10.80 -0.51 -9.42
N ALA A 609 -9.72 0.07 -8.88
CA ALA A 609 -9.47 0.06 -7.43
C ALA A 609 -10.41 1.01 -6.69
N LEU A 610 -10.67 2.20 -7.25
CA LEU A 610 -11.66 3.13 -6.69
C LEU A 610 -13.06 2.49 -6.60
N LYS A 611 -13.47 1.77 -7.65
CA LYS A 611 -14.72 0.99 -7.65
C LYS A 611 -14.72 -0.11 -6.60
N ALA A 612 -13.63 -0.87 -6.49
CA ALA A 612 -13.52 -1.97 -5.53
C ALA A 612 -13.53 -1.51 -4.07
N LEU A 613 -13.05 -0.30 -3.79
CA LEU A 613 -13.12 0.34 -2.46
C LEU A 613 -14.42 1.12 -2.27
N GLY A 614 -15.18 1.35 -3.33
CA GLY A 614 -16.46 2.04 -3.30
C GLY A 614 -16.39 3.56 -3.33
N TYR A 615 -15.26 4.14 -3.73
CA TYR A 615 -15.14 5.60 -3.87
C TYR A 615 -15.93 6.17 -5.05
N ILE A 616 -16.20 5.34 -6.06
CA ILE A 616 -16.97 5.66 -7.29
C ILE A 616 -17.82 4.45 -7.72
N ASP A 617 -18.74 4.63 -8.67
CA ASP A 617 -19.71 3.58 -9.06
C ASP A 617 -19.19 2.61 -10.14
N GLU A 618 -19.88 1.45 -10.26
CA GLU A 618 -19.54 0.36 -11.18
C GLU A 618 -19.61 0.69 -12.68
#